data_AF-A0A933ZC93-F1
#
_entry.id   AF-A0A933ZC93-F1
#
_cell.length_a   1.000
_cell.length_b   1.000
_cell.length_c   1.000
_cell.angle_alpha   90.00
_cell.angle_beta   90.00
_cell.angle_gamma   90.00
#
_symmetry.space_group_name_H-M   'P 1'
#
loop_
_entity.id
_entity.type
_entity.pdbx_description
1 polymer ?
#
loop_
_entity_poly.entity_id
_entity_poly.type
_entity_poly.pdbx_seq_one_letter_code
_entity_poly.pdbx_strand_id
1 'polypeptide(L)'
;MDHVRFPRAVILLLVVLASWLSMGCGARMVALTQEIRYQNNLTDEELKSLQFYLSDDVTLRRVVESQDRRITGGHKLQLVAGKMVEEIVIEKGTPGVAVSVGPDAIAVSFEPDAALQFSLRRTADAGIDAGRYGEGPNPFPGNKGDQPQPFPESRPRSGPETGIFWIGLDPRTNLVPYLGKLFEPVGDKTLQAHLMVSAESLENVSETKRVLPGMRLPQSAPPAPATK
;
A
#
# COMPACT_ATOMS: atom_id res chain seq x y z
N MET A 1 38.91 -43.61 11.05
CA MET A 1 37.82 -42.63 10.95
C MET A 1 36.68 -43.17 11.77
N ASP A 2 36.66 -42.82 13.05
CA ASP A 2 35.76 -43.40 14.04
C ASP A 2 34.38 -42.73 13.97
N HIS A 3 33.35 -43.51 13.67
CA HIS A 3 31.98 -43.05 13.68
C HIS A 3 31.47 -42.94 15.12
N VAL A 4 31.33 -41.72 15.61
CA VAL A 4 30.73 -41.40 16.92
C VAL A 4 29.29 -41.92 16.94
N ARG A 5 29.02 -42.94 17.78
CA ARG A 5 27.68 -43.51 17.97
C ARG A 5 26.94 -42.72 19.06
N PHE A 6 26.07 -41.80 18.66
CA PHE A 6 25.21 -41.10 19.61
C PHE A 6 24.09 -42.01 20.10
N PRO A 7 23.79 -42.03 21.41
CA PRO A 7 22.70 -42.84 21.94
C PRO A 7 21.35 -42.31 21.42
N ARG A 8 20.41 -43.23 21.15
CA ARG A 8 19.07 -42.91 20.61
C ARG A 8 18.33 -41.84 21.40
N ALA A 9 18.58 -41.75 22.71
CA ALA A 9 18.02 -40.71 23.58
C ALA A 9 18.57 -39.30 23.29
N VAL A 10 19.85 -39.16 22.92
CA VAL A 10 20.46 -37.88 22.53
C VAL A 10 19.96 -37.44 21.16
N ILE A 11 19.74 -38.39 20.24
CA ILE A 11 19.12 -38.11 18.93
C ILE A 11 17.67 -37.63 19.12
N LEU A 12 16.89 -38.29 19.99
CA LEU A 12 15.51 -37.87 20.30
C LEU A 12 15.48 -36.49 20.99
N LEU A 13 16.41 -36.21 21.91
CA LEU A 13 16.50 -34.90 22.56
C LEU A 13 16.86 -33.77 21.58
N LEU A 14 17.77 -34.03 20.63
CA LEU A 14 18.13 -33.08 19.58
C LEU A 14 16.97 -32.82 18.59
N VAL A 15 16.17 -33.84 18.27
CA VAL A 15 14.98 -33.68 17.41
C VAL A 15 13.90 -32.86 18.11
N VAL A 16 13.66 -33.09 19.41
CA VAL A 16 12.70 -32.29 20.20
C VAL A 16 13.17 -30.85 20.36
N LEU A 17 14.46 -30.62 20.58
CA LEU A 17 15.06 -29.28 20.67
C LEU A 17 15.00 -28.54 19.33
N ALA A 18 15.19 -29.24 18.21
CA ALA A 18 15.08 -28.69 16.87
C ALA A 18 13.64 -28.29 16.50
N SER A 19 12.63 -29.03 16.96
CA SER A 19 11.21 -28.69 16.74
C SER A 19 10.74 -27.45 17.49
N TRP A 20 11.40 -27.03 18.58
CA TRP A 20 11.06 -25.79 19.29
C TRP A 20 11.62 -24.53 18.62
N LEU A 21 12.62 -24.66 17.74
CA LEU A 21 13.19 -23.53 16.99
C LEU A 21 12.37 -23.12 15.77
N SER A 22 11.28 -23.84 15.45
CA SER A 22 10.44 -23.58 14.27
C SER A 22 9.27 -22.62 14.52
N MET A 23 9.14 -22.04 15.71
CA MET A 23 8.24 -20.90 15.95
C MET A 23 8.86 -19.60 15.38
N GLY A 24 9.10 -19.59 14.07
CA GLY A 24 9.40 -18.36 13.35
C GLY A 24 8.16 -17.47 13.33
N CYS A 25 8.32 -16.23 13.78
CA CYS A 25 7.30 -15.19 13.70
C CYS A 25 6.86 -15.05 12.23
N GLY A 26 5.57 -15.25 11.93
CA GLY A 26 5.07 -15.01 10.58
C GLY A 26 5.18 -13.52 10.23
N ALA A 27 5.45 -13.22 8.96
CA ALA A 27 5.55 -11.85 8.46
C ALA A 27 4.35 -11.02 8.91
N ARG A 28 4.59 -9.98 9.68
CA ARG A 28 3.53 -9.12 10.23
C ARG A 28 3.02 -8.19 9.13
N MET A 29 1.80 -8.45 8.69
CA MET A 29 1.12 -7.65 7.67
C MET A 29 0.57 -6.36 8.27
N VAL A 30 0.83 -5.23 7.61
CA VAL A 30 0.33 -3.91 8.00
C VAL A 30 -0.36 -3.24 6.82
N ALA A 31 -1.45 -2.51 7.08
CA ALA A 31 -2.11 -1.71 6.04
C ALA A 31 -1.14 -0.64 5.54
N LEU A 32 -1.03 -0.49 4.22
CA LEU A 32 -0.28 0.59 3.62
C LEU A 32 -1.10 1.88 3.76
N THR A 33 -0.54 2.83 4.51
CA THR A 33 -1.11 4.16 4.66
C THR A 33 -0.13 5.21 4.17
N GLN A 34 -0.64 6.39 3.84
CA GLN A 34 0.22 7.49 3.43
C GLN A 34 1.19 7.89 4.55
N GLU A 35 0.81 7.76 5.82
CA GLU A 35 1.69 8.05 6.95
C GLU A 35 2.88 7.09 6.98
N ILE A 36 2.67 5.80 6.72
CA ILE A 36 3.76 4.81 6.66
C ILE A 36 4.72 5.17 5.53
N ARG A 37 4.21 5.61 4.36
CA ARG A 37 5.04 6.08 3.25
C ARG A 37 5.91 7.26 3.67
N TYR A 38 5.33 8.27 4.32
CA TYR A 38 6.08 9.45 4.75
C TYR A 38 7.06 9.16 5.90
N GLN A 39 6.64 8.41 6.92
CA GLN A 39 7.48 8.08 8.08
C GLN A 39 8.73 7.32 7.68
N ASN A 40 8.61 6.41 6.71
CA ASN A 40 9.74 5.64 6.18
C ASN A 40 10.45 6.34 5.02
N ASN A 41 9.99 7.53 4.61
CA ASN A 41 10.49 8.29 3.47
C ASN A 41 10.62 7.43 2.20
N LEU A 42 9.58 6.62 1.91
CA LEU A 42 9.56 5.69 0.78
C LEU A 42 9.40 6.47 -0.52
N THR A 43 10.38 6.31 -1.40
CA THR A 43 10.34 6.80 -2.77
C THR A 43 9.45 5.94 -3.65
N ASP A 44 9.07 6.45 -4.81
CA ASP A 44 8.22 5.73 -5.76
C ASP A 44 8.91 4.46 -6.30
N GLU A 45 10.24 4.49 -6.41
CA GLU A 45 11.05 3.35 -6.84
C GLU A 45 11.11 2.26 -5.76
N GLU A 46 11.24 2.64 -4.50
CA GLU A 46 11.17 1.71 -3.37
C GLU A 46 9.78 1.10 -3.22
N LEU A 47 8.72 1.88 -3.42
CA LEU A 47 7.36 1.33 -3.42
C LEU A 47 7.16 0.28 -4.53
N LYS A 48 7.83 0.41 -5.67
CA LYS A 48 7.79 -0.61 -6.73
C LYS A 48 8.57 -1.88 -6.41
N SER A 49 9.53 -1.83 -5.48
CA SER A 49 10.27 -3.02 -5.03
C SER A 49 9.58 -3.78 -3.90
N LEU A 50 8.53 -3.20 -3.29
CA LEU A 50 7.73 -3.85 -2.26
C LEU A 50 6.74 -4.86 -2.84
N GLN A 51 6.51 -5.93 -2.09
CA GLN A 51 5.40 -6.85 -2.32
C GLN A 51 4.16 -6.34 -1.59
N PHE A 52 3.09 -6.11 -2.33
CA PHE A 52 1.77 -5.77 -1.79
C PHE A 52 0.88 -6.99 -1.69
N TYR A 53 -0.12 -6.90 -0.83
CA TYR A 53 -1.13 -7.92 -0.60
C TYR A 53 -2.49 -7.27 -0.39
N LEU A 54 -3.57 -8.00 -0.70
CA LEU A 54 -4.93 -7.54 -0.42
C LEU A 54 -5.37 -7.87 1.01
N SER A 55 -6.05 -6.93 1.66
CA SER A 55 -6.68 -7.16 2.97
C SER A 55 -7.86 -8.15 2.90
N ASP A 56 -8.64 -8.05 1.82
CA ASP A 56 -9.92 -8.73 1.63
C ASP A 56 -10.05 -9.24 0.19
N ASP A 57 -10.95 -10.19 -0.02
CA ASP A 57 -11.28 -10.68 -1.35
C ASP A 57 -11.91 -9.58 -2.20
N VAL A 58 -11.42 -9.43 -3.43
CA VAL A 58 -11.94 -8.48 -4.42
C VAL A 58 -12.71 -9.28 -5.46
N THR A 59 -14.02 -9.10 -5.51
CA THR A 59 -14.89 -9.73 -6.51
C THR A 59 -15.46 -8.68 -7.44
N LEU A 60 -15.19 -8.81 -8.74
CA LEU A 60 -15.61 -7.87 -9.77
C LEU A 60 -16.48 -8.58 -10.80
N ARG A 61 -17.56 -7.93 -11.26
CA ARG A 61 -18.45 -8.48 -12.29
C ARG A 61 -18.72 -7.51 -13.42
N ARG A 62 -18.84 -8.01 -14.65
CA ARG A 62 -19.32 -7.24 -15.80
C ARG A 62 -20.21 -8.10 -16.67
N VAL A 63 -21.29 -7.53 -17.20
CA VAL A 63 -22.08 -8.17 -18.25
C VAL A 63 -21.30 -8.11 -19.57
N VAL A 64 -21.09 -9.25 -20.21
CA VAL A 64 -20.41 -9.37 -21.50
C VAL A 64 -21.45 -9.44 -22.61
N GLU A 65 -21.42 -8.48 -23.52
CA GLU A 65 -22.20 -8.54 -24.75
C GLU A 65 -21.49 -9.44 -25.78
N SER A 66 -22.27 -10.15 -26.60
CA SER A 66 -21.82 -11.28 -27.44
C SER A 66 -20.63 -11.02 -28.37
N GLN A 67 -20.24 -9.76 -28.60
CA GLN A 67 -19.13 -9.38 -29.49
C GLN A 67 -17.76 -9.31 -28.79
N ASP A 68 -17.70 -9.33 -27.45
CA ASP A 68 -16.50 -8.99 -26.70
C ASP A 68 -15.89 -10.19 -25.95
N ARG A 69 -15.70 -11.31 -26.67
CA ARG A 69 -15.28 -12.62 -26.13
C ARG A 69 -13.78 -12.76 -25.83
N ARG A 70 -13.01 -11.66 -25.87
CA ARG A 70 -11.61 -11.67 -25.41
C ARG A 70 -11.61 -11.64 -23.88
N ILE A 71 -11.38 -12.81 -23.29
CA ILE A 71 -11.30 -13.03 -21.85
C ILE A 71 -9.84 -13.33 -21.54
N THR A 72 -9.27 -12.60 -20.59
CA THR A 72 -7.91 -12.82 -20.11
C THR A 72 -7.90 -14.06 -19.21
N GLY A 73 -6.81 -14.84 -19.26
CA GLY A 73 -6.72 -16.13 -18.58
C GLY A 73 -6.80 -15.98 -17.05
N GLY A 74 -7.84 -16.53 -16.43
CA GLY A 74 -8.09 -16.47 -14.99
C GLY A 74 -9.52 -16.09 -14.62
N HIS A 75 -10.24 -15.42 -15.54
CA HIS A 75 -11.60 -14.94 -15.27
C HIS A 75 -12.66 -16.02 -15.52
N LYS A 76 -13.72 -15.99 -14.71
CA LYS A 76 -14.84 -16.93 -14.81
C LYS A 76 -15.99 -16.32 -15.59
N LEU A 77 -16.44 -16.99 -16.65
CA LEU A 77 -17.70 -16.65 -17.29
C LEU A 77 -18.85 -17.45 -16.67
N GLN A 78 -19.96 -16.78 -16.40
CA GLN A 78 -21.20 -17.38 -15.89
C GLN A 78 -22.39 -16.91 -16.72
N LEU A 79 -23.32 -17.81 -17.03
CA LEU A 79 -24.62 -17.45 -17.61
C LEU A 79 -25.60 -17.20 -16.46
N VAL A 80 -25.95 -15.93 -16.23
CA VAL A 80 -26.85 -15.52 -15.14
C VAL A 80 -28.06 -14.82 -15.76
N ALA A 81 -29.25 -15.38 -15.56
CA ALA A 81 -30.51 -14.83 -16.08
C ALA A 81 -30.48 -14.52 -17.60
N GLY A 82 -29.88 -15.40 -18.40
CA GLY A 82 -29.77 -15.25 -19.86
C GLY A 82 -28.72 -14.24 -20.31
N LYS A 83 -27.97 -13.63 -19.39
CA LYS A 83 -26.84 -12.73 -19.69
C LYS A 83 -25.52 -13.43 -19.39
N MET A 84 -24.53 -13.23 -20.25
CA MET A 84 -23.15 -13.66 -19.96
C MET A 84 -22.53 -12.66 -18.99
N VAL A 85 -22.02 -13.13 -17.86
CA VAL A 85 -21.37 -12.32 -16.83
C VAL A 85 -19.94 -12.82 -16.69
N GLU A 86 -18.99 -11.91 -16.84
CA GLU A 86 -17.59 -12.11 -16.47
C GLU A 86 -17.41 -11.77 -15.00
N GLU A 87 -16.81 -12.69 -14.25
CA GLU A 87 -16.49 -12.57 -12.84
C GLU A 87 -14.99 -12.77 -12.63
N ILE A 88 -14.41 -11.87 -11.84
CA ILE A 88 -13.01 -11.88 -11.45
C ILE A 88 -12.98 -11.94 -9.93
N VAL A 89 -12.23 -12.88 -9.38
CA VAL A 89 -12.05 -13.03 -7.93
C VAL A 89 -10.56 -12.99 -7.65
N ILE A 90 -10.13 -12.01 -6.88
CA ILE A 90 -8.76 -11.92 -6.36
C ILE A 90 -8.85 -12.16 -4.85
N GLU A 91 -8.24 -13.24 -4.39
CA GLU A 91 -8.31 -13.65 -3.00
C GLU A 91 -7.50 -12.69 -2.10
N LYS A 92 -7.93 -12.54 -0.84
CA LYS A 92 -7.15 -11.85 0.18
C LYS A 92 -5.75 -12.45 0.27
N GLY A 93 -4.76 -11.62 0.55
CA GLY A 93 -3.37 -12.06 0.60
C GLY A 93 -2.77 -12.46 -0.75
N THR A 94 -3.44 -12.19 -1.88
CA THR A 94 -2.82 -12.37 -3.20
C THR A 94 -1.64 -11.39 -3.33
N PRO A 95 -0.43 -11.88 -3.64
CA PRO A 95 0.73 -11.01 -3.82
C PRO A 95 0.59 -10.19 -5.12
N GLY A 96 0.87 -8.89 -5.03
CA GLY A 96 0.93 -7.98 -6.18
C GLY A 96 2.10 -7.01 -6.13
N VAL A 97 2.48 -6.50 -7.30
CA VAL A 97 3.61 -5.56 -7.47
C VAL A 97 3.10 -4.24 -8.01
N ALA A 98 3.62 -3.12 -7.51
CA ALA A 98 3.24 -1.81 -8.03
C ALA A 98 3.82 -1.60 -9.44
N VAL A 99 2.94 -1.33 -10.41
CA VAL A 99 3.32 -0.99 -11.79
C VAL A 99 3.41 0.52 -12.00
N SER A 100 2.60 1.27 -11.26
CA SER A 100 2.61 2.74 -11.24
C SER A 100 2.40 3.22 -9.82
N VAL A 101 3.11 4.28 -9.46
CA VAL A 101 3.04 4.91 -8.13
C VAL A 101 2.87 6.40 -8.35
N GLY A 102 1.85 6.96 -7.73
CA GLY A 102 1.56 8.39 -7.68
C GLY A 102 1.51 8.90 -6.24
N PRO A 103 1.21 10.19 -6.03
CA PRO A 103 1.17 10.78 -4.69
C PRO A 103 -0.01 10.27 -3.85
N ASP A 104 -1.17 10.07 -4.48
CA ASP A 104 -2.47 9.71 -3.88
C ASP A 104 -3.01 8.37 -4.37
N ALA A 105 -2.35 7.76 -5.36
CA ALA A 105 -2.76 6.50 -5.96
C ALA A 105 -1.58 5.57 -6.28
N ILE A 106 -1.84 4.27 -6.23
CA ILE A 106 -0.89 3.21 -6.59
C ILE A 106 -1.63 2.20 -7.46
N ALA A 107 -1.07 1.87 -8.62
CA ALA A 107 -1.59 0.78 -9.45
C ALA A 107 -0.79 -0.50 -9.13
N VAL A 108 -1.47 -1.54 -8.66
CA VAL A 108 -0.87 -2.82 -8.27
C VAL A 108 -1.38 -3.92 -9.19
N SER A 109 -0.45 -4.68 -9.75
CA SER A 109 -0.71 -5.83 -10.59
C SER A 109 -0.65 -7.10 -9.74
N PHE A 110 -1.75 -7.86 -9.74
CA PHE A 110 -1.89 -9.15 -9.05
C PHE A 110 -1.87 -10.33 -10.03
N GLU A 111 -1.99 -10.05 -11.33
CA GLU A 111 -1.87 -11.02 -12.42
C GLU A 111 -1.22 -10.34 -13.63
N PRO A 112 -0.63 -11.10 -14.57
CA PRO A 112 0.03 -10.55 -15.75
C PRO A 112 -0.89 -9.62 -16.56
N ASP A 113 -0.33 -8.51 -17.04
CA ASP A 113 -0.99 -7.54 -17.92
C ASP A 113 -2.23 -6.82 -17.35
N ALA A 114 -2.52 -7.01 -16.06
CA ALA A 114 -3.64 -6.38 -15.37
C ALA A 114 -3.19 -5.66 -14.10
N ALA A 115 -3.78 -4.50 -13.81
CA ALA A 115 -3.53 -3.77 -12.58
C ALA A 115 -4.81 -3.14 -12.05
N LEU A 116 -4.96 -3.19 -10.73
CA LEU A 116 -5.97 -2.46 -9.99
C LEU A 116 -5.39 -1.16 -9.45
N GLN A 117 -6.14 -0.08 -9.59
CA GLN A 117 -5.79 1.19 -8.98
C GLN A 117 -6.29 1.20 -7.53
N PHE A 118 -5.45 1.64 -6.61
CA PHE A 118 -5.79 1.95 -5.23
C PHE A 118 -5.52 3.42 -5.00
N SER A 119 -6.46 4.12 -4.38
CA SER A 119 -6.34 5.56 -4.14
C SER A 119 -6.78 5.91 -2.74
N LEU A 120 -6.23 7.01 -2.22
CA LEU A 120 -6.74 7.62 -1.02
C LEU A 120 -8.20 8.05 -1.28
N ARG A 121 -9.11 7.62 -0.41
CA ARG A 121 -10.47 8.16 -0.45
C ARG A 121 -10.40 9.57 0.09
N ARG A 122 -10.66 10.55 -0.76
CA ARG A 122 -10.95 11.90 -0.31
C ARG A 122 -12.21 11.83 0.54
N THR A 123 -12.05 11.79 1.86
CA THR A 123 -13.11 12.24 2.75
C THR A 123 -13.32 13.70 2.41
N ALA A 124 -14.32 14.01 1.58
CA ALA A 124 -14.72 15.37 1.25
C ALA A 124 -15.05 16.20 2.52
N ASP A 125 -15.17 15.53 3.67
CA ASP A 125 -15.68 16.06 4.93
C ASP A 125 -14.66 16.05 6.09
N ALA A 126 -13.35 15.89 5.82
CA ALA A 126 -12.32 16.28 6.80
C ALA A 126 -12.10 17.80 6.84
N GLY A 127 -12.88 18.56 6.08
CA GLY A 127 -13.33 19.87 6.52
C GLY A 127 -14.38 19.66 7.60
N ILE A 128 -13.94 19.39 8.84
CA ILE A 128 -14.80 19.69 9.99
C ILE A 128 -15.28 21.11 9.77
N ASP A 129 -16.59 21.25 9.73
CA ASP A 129 -17.36 22.48 9.75
C ASP A 129 -16.92 23.30 10.98
N ALA A 130 -15.77 23.97 10.88
CA ALA A 130 -15.26 24.92 11.85
C ALA A 130 -16.15 26.18 11.93
N GLY A 131 -17.24 26.23 11.16
CA GLY A 131 -18.31 27.23 11.24
C GLY A 131 -19.49 26.82 12.12
N ARG A 132 -19.49 25.63 12.75
CA ARG A 132 -20.61 25.16 13.61
C ARG A 132 -20.32 25.13 15.10
N TYR A 133 -19.20 25.68 15.57
CA TYR A 133 -19.16 26.17 16.95
C TYR A 133 -20.05 27.41 16.98
N GLY A 134 -21.21 27.30 17.62
CA GLY A 134 -22.10 28.45 17.81
C GLY A 134 -21.28 29.62 18.32
N GLU A 135 -21.33 30.74 17.60
CA GLU A 135 -20.81 32.00 18.08
C GLU A 135 -21.44 32.23 19.46
N GLY A 136 -20.63 32.10 20.51
CA GLY A 136 -21.08 32.38 21.87
C GLY A 136 -21.65 33.80 21.89
N PRO A 137 -22.74 34.06 22.63
CA PRO A 137 -23.36 35.38 22.66
C PRO A 137 -22.29 36.42 23.00
N ASN A 138 -22.17 37.42 22.13
CA ASN A 138 -21.15 38.45 22.16
C ASN A 138 -21.09 39.08 23.57
N PRO A 139 -20.02 38.89 24.36
CA PRO A 139 -20.04 39.26 25.78
C PRO A 139 -20.00 40.78 26.04
N PHE A 140 -19.82 41.59 24.99
CA PHE A 140 -19.71 43.05 25.12
C PHE A 140 -20.55 43.76 24.05
N PRO A 141 -21.82 44.06 24.34
CA PRO A 141 -22.66 44.85 23.45
C PRO A 141 -22.25 46.32 23.57
N GLY A 142 -21.28 46.75 22.77
CA GLY A 142 -20.82 48.15 22.84
C GLY A 142 -19.78 48.62 21.83
N ASN A 143 -19.12 47.73 21.06
CA ASN A 143 -18.08 48.18 20.12
C ASN A 143 -18.46 47.85 18.66
N LYS A 144 -19.23 48.73 18.03
CA LYS A 144 -19.42 48.74 16.56
C LYS A 144 -18.33 49.61 15.94
N GLY A 145 -17.12 49.10 15.90
CA GLY A 145 -15.99 49.76 15.25
C GLY A 145 -14.97 48.69 14.87
N ASP A 146 -14.92 48.39 13.58
CA ASP A 146 -13.80 47.77 12.87
C ASP A 146 -13.09 46.63 13.62
N GLN A 147 -13.74 45.47 13.74
CA GLN A 147 -12.98 44.23 13.78
C GLN A 147 -12.55 43.91 12.34
N PRO A 148 -11.25 43.92 12.00
CA PRO A 148 -10.80 43.25 10.80
C PRO A 148 -11.27 41.81 10.95
N GLN A 149 -12.14 41.34 10.05
CA GLN A 149 -12.37 39.91 9.96
C GLN A 149 -10.98 39.26 9.89
N PRO A 150 -10.66 38.25 10.72
CA PRO A 150 -9.50 37.44 10.41
C PRO A 150 -9.75 36.98 8.99
N PHE A 151 -8.88 37.38 8.07
CA PHE A 151 -8.90 36.86 6.71
C PHE A 151 -9.13 35.35 6.85
N PRO A 152 -10.08 34.73 6.12
CA PRO A 152 -10.06 33.29 6.02
C PRO A 152 -8.71 32.98 5.41
N GLU A 153 -7.75 32.65 6.26
CA GLU A 153 -6.43 32.25 5.85
C GLU A 153 -6.71 30.95 5.12
N SER A 154 -6.81 31.07 3.80
CA SER A 154 -6.81 29.98 2.86
C SER A 154 -5.46 29.33 2.99
N ARG A 155 -5.23 28.62 4.11
CA ARG A 155 -4.23 27.58 4.17
C ARG A 155 -4.47 26.76 2.92
N PRO A 156 -3.49 26.61 2.03
CA PRO A 156 -3.66 25.74 0.90
C PRO A 156 -4.12 24.40 1.47
N ARG A 157 -5.27 23.93 0.98
CA ARG A 157 -5.98 22.71 1.43
C ARG A 157 -5.22 21.44 1.02
N SER A 158 -3.90 21.54 0.91
CA SER A 158 -2.91 20.56 0.51
C SER A 158 -2.08 20.19 1.72
N GLY A 159 -2.73 19.65 2.75
CA GLY A 159 -2.04 18.73 3.63
C GLY A 159 -1.72 17.46 2.83
N PRO A 160 -0.65 16.72 3.16
CA PRO A 160 -0.48 15.37 2.64
C PRO A 160 -1.79 14.60 2.86
N GLU A 161 -2.37 14.07 1.79
CA GLU A 161 -3.60 13.28 1.90
C GLU A 161 -3.32 12.10 2.82
N THR A 162 -3.97 12.03 3.98
CA THR A 162 -3.73 10.99 4.98
C THR A 162 -4.65 9.79 4.76
N GLY A 163 -4.21 8.62 5.23
CA GLY A 163 -5.06 7.43 5.29
C GLY A 163 -4.67 6.27 4.39
N ILE A 164 -5.63 5.36 4.22
CA ILE A 164 -5.47 4.03 3.62
C ILE A 164 -5.73 4.08 2.11
N PHE A 165 -4.97 3.30 1.35
CA PHE A 165 -5.17 3.10 -0.09
C PHE A 165 -6.26 2.04 -0.35
N TRP A 166 -7.47 2.50 -0.67
CA TRP A 166 -8.63 1.65 -0.98
C TRP A 166 -8.72 1.38 -2.48
N ILE A 167 -9.48 0.36 -2.88
CA ILE A 167 -9.78 0.13 -4.30
C ILE A 167 -10.33 1.41 -4.96
N GLY A 168 -9.74 1.77 -6.10
CA GLY A 168 -10.09 2.93 -6.89
C GLY A 168 -11.38 2.70 -7.66
N LEU A 169 -12.23 3.72 -7.67
CA LEU A 169 -13.48 3.73 -8.42
C LEU A 169 -13.43 4.83 -9.47
N ASP A 170 -14.02 4.58 -10.63
CA ASP A 170 -14.29 5.63 -11.60
C ASP A 170 -15.30 6.61 -10.98
N PRO A 171 -14.98 7.92 -10.90
CA PRO A 171 -15.79 8.89 -10.16
C PRO A 171 -17.14 9.19 -10.81
N ARG A 172 -17.35 8.78 -12.07
CA ARG A 172 -18.62 9.01 -12.78
C ARG A 172 -19.57 7.83 -12.64
N THR A 173 -19.03 6.62 -12.60
CA THR A 173 -19.80 5.38 -12.67
C THR A 173 -19.80 4.59 -11.36
N ASN A 174 -18.90 4.90 -10.42
CA ASN A 174 -18.62 4.11 -9.21
C ASN A 174 -18.26 2.64 -9.52
N LEU A 175 -17.77 2.38 -10.73
CA LEU A 175 -17.29 1.06 -11.16
C LEU A 175 -15.77 0.99 -11.03
N VAL A 176 -15.24 -0.21 -10.87
CA VAL A 176 -13.81 -0.47 -10.80
C VAL A 176 -13.25 -0.56 -12.23
N PRO A 177 -12.34 0.34 -12.65
CA PRO A 177 -11.62 0.18 -13.90
C PRO A 177 -10.61 -0.97 -13.79
N TYR A 178 -10.73 -1.95 -14.67
CA TYR A 178 -9.83 -3.09 -14.75
C TYR A 178 -9.69 -3.57 -16.20
N LEU A 179 -8.45 -3.77 -16.67
CA LEU A 179 -8.14 -4.16 -18.06
C LEU A 179 -8.81 -3.27 -19.12
N GLY A 180 -8.91 -1.96 -18.85
CA GLY A 180 -9.57 -0.99 -19.72
C GLY A 180 -11.10 -1.11 -19.80
N LYS A 181 -11.71 -1.94 -18.95
CA LYS A 181 -13.16 -2.13 -18.84
C LYS A 181 -13.64 -1.73 -17.45
N LEU A 182 -14.93 -1.45 -17.32
CA LEU A 182 -15.55 -1.11 -16.03
C LEU A 182 -16.27 -2.33 -15.45
N PHE A 183 -15.98 -2.65 -14.20
CA PHE A 183 -16.58 -3.75 -13.47
C PHE A 183 -17.34 -3.26 -12.24
N GLU A 184 -18.47 -3.91 -11.96
CA GLU A 184 -19.24 -3.74 -10.74
C GLU A 184 -18.55 -4.48 -9.59
N PRO A 185 -18.18 -3.78 -8.49
CA PRO A 185 -17.66 -4.43 -7.30
C PRO A 185 -18.79 -5.19 -6.58
N VAL A 186 -18.53 -6.44 -6.21
CA VAL A 186 -19.53 -7.29 -5.56
C VAL A 186 -19.28 -7.33 -4.06
N GLY A 187 -20.26 -6.86 -3.30
CA GLY A 187 -20.27 -6.89 -1.84
C GLY A 187 -19.36 -5.85 -1.17
N ASP A 188 -19.63 -5.60 0.11
CA ASP A 188 -18.97 -4.52 0.86
C ASP A 188 -17.47 -4.75 1.05
N LYS A 189 -17.04 -6.02 1.13
CA LYS A 189 -15.62 -6.40 1.29
C LYS A 189 -14.75 -5.92 0.13
N THR A 190 -15.26 -6.03 -1.10
CA THR A 190 -14.55 -5.55 -2.29
C THR A 190 -14.26 -4.05 -2.18
N LEU A 191 -15.22 -3.27 -1.68
CA LEU A 191 -15.06 -1.83 -1.48
C LEU A 191 -14.21 -1.47 -0.25
N GLN A 192 -13.99 -2.41 0.67
CA GLN A 192 -13.13 -2.27 1.84
C GLN A 192 -11.72 -2.85 1.63
N ALA A 193 -11.49 -3.49 0.48
CA ALA A 193 -10.18 -4.01 0.14
C ALA A 193 -9.17 -2.86 0.04
N HIS A 194 -8.06 -3.03 0.76
CA HIS A 194 -6.95 -2.09 0.79
C HIS A 194 -5.61 -2.82 0.70
N LEU A 195 -4.56 -2.06 0.38
CA LEU A 195 -3.21 -2.60 0.26
C LEU A 195 -2.59 -2.88 1.63
N MET A 196 -1.90 -4.00 1.72
CA MET A 196 -1.07 -4.40 2.85
C MET A 196 0.35 -4.67 2.40
N VAL A 197 1.31 -4.48 3.30
CA VAL A 197 2.74 -4.80 3.11
C VAL A 197 3.27 -5.53 4.34
N SER A 198 4.35 -6.29 4.19
CA SER A 198 5.05 -6.87 5.35
C SER A 198 5.84 -5.79 6.08
N ALA A 199 5.74 -5.76 7.41
CA ALA A 199 6.56 -4.89 8.25
C ALA A 199 8.08 -5.11 8.04
N GLU A 200 8.49 -6.36 7.81
CA GLU A 200 9.89 -6.73 7.57
C GLU A 200 10.41 -6.11 6.26
N SER A 201 9.57 -6.06 5.22
CA SER A 201 9.94 -5.44 3.94
C SER A 201 10.14 -3.94 4.08
N LEU A 202 9.36 -3.27 4.92
CA LEU A 202 9.53 -1.84 5.22
C LEU A 202 10.83 -1.58 5.98
N GLU A 203 11.15 -2.41 6.97
CA GLU A 203 12.39 -2.30 7.77
C GLU A 203 13.63 -2.47 6.88
N ASN A 204 13.66 -3.50 6.03
CA ASN A 204 14.79 -3.77 5.13
C ASN A 204 15.11 -2.61 4.17
N VAL A 205 14.08 -1.94 3.64
CA VAL A 205 14.26 -0.75 2.78
C VAL A 205 14.86 0.39 3.59
N SER A 206 14.38 0.58 4.83
CA SER A 206 14.88 1.63 5.72
C SER A 206 16.34 1.43 6.14
N GLU A 207 16.76 0.18 6.37
CA GLU A 207 18.14 -0.16 6.74
C GLU A 207 19.12 0.07 5.59
N THR A 208 18.74 -0.33 4.36
CA THR A 208 19.55 -0.13 3.16
C THR A 208 19.93 1.34 2.97
N LYS A 209 19.02 2.27 3.29
CA LYS A 209 19.25 3.72 3.22
C LYS A 209 20.27 4.24 4.25
N ARG A 210 20.45 3.56 5.38
CA ARG A 210 21.29 4.04 6.49
C ARG A 210 22.77 3.67 6.36
N VAL A 211 23.17 2.89 5.35
CA VAL A 211 24.57 2.48 5.18
C VAL A 211 25.39 3.64 4.60
N LEU A 212 26.26 4.23 5.43
CA LEU A 212 27.18 5.28 4.99
C LEU A 212 28.35 4.68 4.18
N PRO A 213 28.75 5.30 3.05
CA PRO A 213 29.94 4.89 2.31
C PRO A 213 31.17 5.31 3.11
N GLY A 214 31.81 4.38 3.81
CA GLY A 214 33.00 4.68 4.60
C GLY A 214 34.06 5.48 3.81
N MET A 215 34.59 6.54 4.42
CA MET A 215 35.63 7.39 3.83
C MET A 215 36.98 6.68 3.88
N ARG A 216 37.67 6.56 2.73
CA ARG A 216 39.08 6.11 2.67
C ARG A 216 40.00 7.33 2.76
N LEU A 217 41.08 7.22 3.55
CA LEU A 217 42.12 8.25 3.61
C LEU A 217 42.82 8.36 2.24
N PRO A 218 43.09 9.57 1.72
CA PRO A 218 43.98 9.74 0.59
C PRO A 218 45.38 9.24 0.99
N GLN A 219 45.91 8.25 0.27
CA GLN A 219 47.29 7.81 0.46
C GLN A 219 48.21 8.99 0.12
N SER A 220 49.03 9.43 1.08
CA SER A 220 50.06 10.44 0.86
C SER A 220 51.01 9.94 -0.23
N ALA A 221 51.21 10.75 -1.27
CA ALA A 221 52.12 10.45 -2.37
C ALA A 221 53.53 10.10 -1.84
N PRO A 222 54.18 9.03 -2.36
CA PRO A 222 55.54 8.71 -1.97
C PRO A 222 56.50 9.85 -2.37
N PRO A 223 57.50 10.17 -1.53
CA PRO A 223 58.43 11.28 -1.81
C PRO A 223 59.22 11.02 -3.09
N ALA A 224 59.37 12.06 -3.91
CA ALA A 224 60.08 12.02 -5.18
C ALA A 224 61.54 11.54 -4.98
N PRO A 225 62.09 10.76 -5.93
CA PRO A 225 63.47 10.31 -5.85
C PRO A 225 64.42 11.52 -5.93
N ALA A 226 65.35 11.60 -4.99
CA ALA A 226 66.41 12.59 -4.99
C ALA A 226 67.34 12.34 -6.18
N THR A 227 67.31 13.22 -7.18
CA THR A 227 68.35 13.31 -8.22
C THR A 227 69.62 13.85 -7.59
N LYS A 228 70.69 13.06 -7.70
CA LYS A 228 72.06 13.37 -7.28
C LYS A 228 72.84 13.96 -8.45
#